data_AF-A0A1M6N958-F1
#
_entry.id   AF-A0A1M6N958-F1
#
_cell.length_a   1.000
_cell.length_b   1.000
_cell.length_c   1.000
_cell.angle_alpha   90.00
_cell.angle_beta   90.00
_cell.angle_gamma   90.00
#
_symmetry.space_group_name_H-M   'P 1'
#
loop_
_entity.id
_entity.type
_entity.pdbx_description
1 polymer ?
#
loop_
_entity_poly.entity_id
_entity_poly.type
_entity_poly.pdbx_seq_one_letter_code
_entity_poly.pdbx_strand_id
1 'polypeptide(L)'
;MKTRAAVLKGKKDVVVKEYELPEIGEEELLVKVISNSVCLSTYKAAILGEDHKRVPEDIKEHPVITGHEFAGIIVQVGAKLKERFQEGNQFVLQPAMNLDNGYSAGYSYEYFGGNATYCIIPKIAIDKGCVLDYHSDYYANASLAEPMSCIIGAFHATYHTENFIYEHQMGLKDGGSVALLGCAGPMGIGAIDYAVNGPYKSKRVVVVDIDQERLDRAELLVTPENAAKKGVELSYINTRGMENATETLKQMNGNEGYDEVFVFAAVPALIEQGGDLLGTDGCLNFFAGPTDKKLKAPFNFYNVHYERTHIVGTSGGSTGDMEECLKLSQEGSLNPSYMITHVGGLNAAPETIVNQPDIPGGKKIIYPHIDMELTAIEDFGKLGENNPLFKGLAEICEANHNIWCEEAEKYLLDYYGAK
;
A
#
# COMPACT_ATOMS: atom_id res chain seq x y z
N MET A 1 -19.14 18.88 -15.78
CA MET A 1 -19.15 18.61 -14.32
C MET A 1 -17.89 19.23 -13.76
N LYS A 2 -18.01 20.15 -12.82
CA LYS A 2 -16.86 20.84 -12.24
C LYS A 2 -16.07 19.89 -11.34
N THR A 3 -14.75 19.85 -11.49
CA THR A 3 -13.86 19.08 -10.64
C THR A 3 -12.70 19.93 -10.14
N ARG A 4 -12.25 19.65 -8.91
CA ARG A 4 -10.95 20.08 -8.40
C ARG A 4 -10.02 18.87 -8.43
N ALA A 5 -8.80 19.03 -8.93
CA ALA A 5 -7.82 17.94 -8.99
C ALA A 5 -6.39 18.43 -8.76
N ALA A 6 -5.56 17.60 -8.09
CA ALA A 6 -4.13 17.80 -8.03
C ALA A 6 -3.49 17.21 -9.30
N VAL A 7 -3.03 18.09 -10.19
CA VAL A 7 -2.50 17.73 -11.51
C VAL A 7 -0.99 17.92 -11.58
N LEU A 8 -0.31 17.01 -12.26
CA LEU A 8 1.10 17.11 -12.58
C LEU A 8 1.27 17.81 -13.94
N LYS A 9 1.96 18.95 -13.96
CA LYS A 9 2.21 19.72 -15.20
C LYS A 9 3.69 19.84 -15.59
N GLY A 10 4.56 19.16 -14.85
CA GLY A 10 6.01 19.16 -15.06
C GLY A 10 6.76 18.59 -13.86
N LYS A 11 8.09 18.55 -13.94
CA LYS A 11 8.95 18.06 -12.85
C LYS A 11 8.76 18.89 -11.58
N LYS A 12 8.42 18.21 -10.49
CA LYS A 12 8.10 18.78 -9.17
C LYS A 12 6.99 19.84 -9.21
N ASP A 13 6.12 19.78 -10.22
CA ASP A 13 5.10 20.80 -10.44
C ASP A 13 3.71 20.17 -10.37
N VAL A 14 3.26 19.95 -9.14
CA VAL A 14 1.92 19.48 -8.81
C VAL A 14 1.12 20.66 -8.27
N VAL A 15 -0.08 20.88 -8.79
CA VAL A 15 -0.95 21.99 -8.37
C VAL A 15 -2.40 21.56 -8.31
N VAL A 16 -3.18 22.10 -7.38
CA VAL A 16 -4.64 21.96 -7.42
C VAL A 16 -5.19 22.90 -8.48
N LYS A 17 -5.91 22.34 -9.46
CA LYS A 17 -6.68 23.08 -10.46
C LYS A 17 -8.15 22.77 -10.33
N GLU A 18 -8.96 23.71 -10.81
CA GLU A 18 -10.39 23.54 -10.95
C GLU A 18 -10.76 23.71 -12.42
N TYR A 19 -11.52 22.76 -12.98
CA TYR A 19 -11.91 22.76 -14.39
C TYR A 19 -13.20 21.94 -14.61
N GLU A 20 -13.82 22.13 -15.78
CA GLU A 20 -14.95 21.31 -16.21
C GLU A 20 -14.45 20.02 -16.86
N LEU A 21 -14.92 18.88 -16.37
CA LEU A 21 -14.75 17.60 -17.05
C LEU A 21 -15.57 17.58 -18.35
N PRO A 22 -15.07 16.92 -19.42
CA PRO A 22 -15.89 16.65 -20.60
C PRO A 22 -17.08 15.75 -20.23
N GLU A 23 -18.09 15.73 -21.10
CA GLU A 23 -19.17 14.75 -20.99
C GLU A 23 -18.60 13.34 -21.20
N ILE A 24 -19.05 12.38 -20.38
CA ILE A 24 -18.58 10.99 -20.52
C ILE A 24 -19.13 10.36 -21.80
N GLY A 25 -18.33 9.49 -22.41
CA GLY A 25 -18.76 8.65 -23.52
C GLY A 25 -19.70 7.51 -23.10
N GLU A 26 -20.21 6.78 -24.09
CA GLU A 26 -21.12 5.63 -23.86
C GLU A 26 -20.47 4.44 -23.13
N GLU A 27 -19.13 4.40 -23.07
CA GLU A 27 -18.32 3.31 -22.50
C GLU A 27 -17.40 3.79 -21.37
N GLU A 28 -17.76 4.90 -20.73
CA GLU A 28 -17.00 5.50 -19.63
C GLU A 28 -17.86 5.60 -18.37
N LEU A 29 -17.21 5.82 -17.23
CA LEU A 29 -17.88 6.10 -15.97
C LEU A 29 -17.44 7.47 -15.47
N LEU A 30 -18.41 8.28 -15.03
CA LEU A 30 -18.11 9.44 -14.17
C LEU A 30 -18.15 8.95 -12.73
N VAL A 31 -17.11 9.25 -11.96
CA VAL A 31 -17.01 8.84 -10.55
C VAL A 31 -16.73 10.01 -9.64
N LYS A 32 -17.27 9.93 -8.41
CA LYS A 32 -16.92 10.78 -7.27
C LYS A 32 -15.86 10.07 -6.46
N VAL A 33 -14.69 10.67 -6.26
CA VAL A 33 -13.61 10.04 -5.47
C VAL A 33 -13.74 10.46 -4.01
N ILE A 34 -13.92 9.49 -3.13
CA ILE A 34 -14.10 9.76 -1.70
C ILE A 34 -12.78 9.80 -0.97
N SER A 35 -11.88 8.85 -1.24
CA SER A 35 -10.55 8.82 -0.65
C SER A 35 -9.51 8.36 -1.66
N ASN A 36 -8.26 8.81 -1.45
CA ASN A 36 -7.08 8.35 -2.17
C ASN A 36 -5.89 8.28 -1.20
N SER A 37 -5.17 7.17 -1.13
CA SER A 37 -3.88 7.12 -0.44
C SER A 37 -2.72 7.53 -1.36
N VAL A 38 -1.67 8.13 -0.77
CA VAL A 38 -0.50 8.62 -1.50
C VAL A 38 0.59 7.54 -1.53
N CYS A 39 1.03 7.20 -2.74
CA CYS A 39 2.10 6.24 -2.96
C CYS A 39 3.44 6.92 -3.29
N LEU A 40 4.54 6.25 -2.94
CA LEU A 40 5.89 6.65 -3.35
C LEU A 40 6.04 6.66 -4.88
N SER A 41 5.28 5.85 -5.61
CA SER A 41 5.27 5.85 -7.08
C SER A 41 4.73 7.18 -7.64
N THR A 42 3.76 7.82 -7.00
CA THR A 42 3.28 9.17 -7.36
C THR A 42 4.36 10.22 -7.13
N TYR A 43 5.11 10.13 -6.03
CA TYR A 43 6.31 10.95 -5.82
C TYR A 43 7.33 10.75 -6.94
N LYS A 44 7.68 9.50 -7.29
CA LYS A 44 8.62 9.20 -8.39
C LYS A 44 8.17 9.83 -9.71
N ALA A 45 6.87 9.77 -10.02
CA ALA A 45 6.29 10.43 -11.19
C ALA A 45 6.39 11.96 -11.10
N ALA A 46 6.10 12.56 -9.95
CA ALA A 46 6.22 14.00 -9.76
C ALA A 46 7.67 14.49 -9.89
N ILE A 47 8.65 13.77 -9.34
CA ILE A 47 10.07 14.15 -9.45
C ILE A 47 10.58 14.09 -10.89
N LEU A 48 10.18 13.05 -11.63
CA LEU A 48 10.68 12.80 -12.98
C LEU A 48 9.86 13.52 -14.06
N GLY A 49 8.60 13.90 -13.80
CA GLY A 49 7.73 14.54 -14.79
C GLY A 49 7.67 13.70 -16.07
N GLU A 50 7.84 14.37 -17.21
CA GLU A 50 7.90 13.75 -18.54
C GLU A 50 9.03 12.71 -18.71
N ASP A 51 10.05 12.66 -17.85
CA ASP A 51 11.09 11.62 -17.90
C ASP A 51 10.60 10.28 -17.28
N HIS A 52 9.42 10.28 -16.63
CA HIS A 52 8.84 9.07 -16.07
C HIS A 52 8.12 8.26 -17.14
N LYS A 53 8.43 6.96 -17.25
CA LYS A 53 7.86 6.07 -18.29
C LYS A 53 6.32 6.04 -18.41
N ARG A 54 5.60 6.39 -17.33
CA ARG A 54 4.12 6.40 -17.29
C ARG A 54 3.50 7.78 -17.54
N VAL A 55 4.32 8.83 -17.59
CA VAL A 55 3.85 10.21 -17.68
C VAL A 55 4.04 10.67 -19.14
N PRO A 56 2.99 11.20 -19.80
CA PRO A 56 3.09 11.72 -21.16
C PRO A 56 4.10 12.86 -21.29
N GLU A 57 4.61 13.08 -22.50
CA GLU A 57 5.60 14.14 -22.77
C GLU A 57 4.96 15.54 -22.80
N ASP A 58 3.65 15.63 -23.03
CA ASP A 58 2.86 16.85 -23.25
C ASP A 58 2.09 17.32 -22.00
N ILE A 59 2.54 16.93 -20.79
CA ILE A 59 1.86 17.31 -19.53
C ILE A 59 1.85 18.80 -19.22
N LYS A 60 2.60 19.62 -19.95
CA LYS A 60 2.54 21.10 -19.80
C LYS A 60 1.25 21.64 -20.41
N GLU A 61 0.84 21.07 -21.54
CA GLU A 61 -0.36 21.38 -22.30
C GLU A 61 -1.56 20.58 -21.78
N HIS A 62 -1.34 19.30 -21.45
CA HIS A 62 -2.33 18.33 -20.97
C HIS A 62 -1.94 17.74 -19.60
N PRO A 63 -2.03 18.52 -18.50
CA PRO A 63 -1.67 18.06 -17.17
C PRO A 63 -2.47 16.84 -16.72
N VAL A 64 -1.80 15.83 -16.20
CA VAL A 64 -2.43 14.58 -15.76
C VAL A 64 -2.87 14.65 -14.30
N ILE A 65 -4.02 14.05 -13.97
CA ILE A 65 -4.45 13.92 -12.57
C ILE A 65 -3.53 12.92 -11.86
N THR A 66 -3.14 13.25 -10.63
CA THR A 66 -2.33 12.36 -9.78
C THR A 66 -3.18 11.41 -8.91
N GLY A 67 -2.59 10.34 -8.39
CA GLY A 67 -3.22 9.42 -7.43
C GLY A 67 -3.89 8.20 -8.08
N HIS A 68 -3.62 7.01 -7.55
CA HIS A 68 -4.00 5.72 -8.13
C HIS A 68 -4.48 4.69 -7.10
N GLU A 69 -4.47 5.04 -5.81
CA GLU A 69 -4.90 4.19 -4.71
C GLU A 69 -6.21 4.77 -4.18
N PHE A 70 -7.32 4.65 -4.94
CA PHE A 70 -8.55 5.39 -4.63
C PHE A 70 -9.85 4.59 -4.76
N ALA A 71 -10.84 5.04 -4.01
CA ALA A 71 -12.19 4.49 -3.94
C ALA A 71 -13.24 5.59 -3.95
N GLY A 72 -14.46 5.24 -4.36
CA GLY A 72 -15.54 6.21 -4.38
C GLY A 72 -16.86 5.67 -4.91
N ILE A 73 -17.65 6.54 -5.52
CA ILE A 73 -19.01 6.24 -5.97
C ILE A 73 -19.14 6.50 -7.46
N ILE A 74 -19.78 5.59 -8.19
CA ILE A 74 -20.15 5.78 -9.60
C ILE A 74 -21.33 6.76 -9.66
N VAL A 75 -21.17 7.90 -10.33
CA VAL A 75 -22.22 8.95 -10.39
C VAL A 75 -22.93 9.01 -11.74
N GLN A 76 -22.29 8.55 -12.81
CA GLN A 76 -22.94 8.43 -14.12
C GLN A 76 -22.35 7.24 -14.88
N VAL A 77 -23.20 6.44 -15.51
CA VAL A 77 -22.82 5.24 -16.27
C VAL A 77 -23.08 5.47 -17.76
N GLY A 78 -22.04 5.30 -18.58
CA GLY A 78 -22.16 5.30 -20.04
C GLY A 78 -23.20 4.28 -20.52
N ALA A 79 -23.95 4.61 -21.57
CA ALA A 79 -25.12 3.83 -22.00
C ALA A 79 -24.83 2.34 -22.26
N LYS A 80 -23.62 1.98 -22.72
CA LYS A 80 -23.21 0.60 -23.01
C LYS A 80 -22.72 -0.17 -21.78
N LEU A 81 -22.61 0.48 -20.63
CA LEU A 81 -22.10 -0.11 -19.39
C LEU A 81 -23.20 -0.40 -18.36
N LYS A 82 -24.46 -0.03 -18.64
CA LYS A 82 -25.59 -0.12 -17.71
C LYS A 82 -25.97 -1.54 -17.29
N GLU A 83 -25.55 -2.56 -18.03
CA GLU A 83 -25.74 -3.97 -17.63
C GLU A 83 -24.72 -4.43 -16.57
N ARG A 84 -23.56 -3.75 -16.48
CA ARG A 84 -22.46 -4.12 -15.58
C ARG A 84 -22.35 -3.17 -14.39
N PHE A 85 -22.70 -1.90 -14.55
CA PHE A 85 -22.55 -0.88 -13.52
C PHE A 85 -23.84 -0.11 -13.29
N GLN A 86 -24.00 0.38 -12.06
CA GLN A 86 -25.14 1.19 -11.64
C GLN A 86 -24.65 2.46 -10.93
N GLU A 87 -25.34 3.57 -11.19
CA GLU A 87 -25.15 4.83 -10.45
C GLU A 87 -25.46 4.62 -8.96
N GLY A 88 -24.60 5.15 -8.09
CA GLY A 88 -24.66 4.95 -6.64
C GLY A 88 -23.82 3.78 -6.13
N ASN A 89 -23.36 2.87 -7.01
CA ASN A 89 -22.48 1.80 -6.58
C ASN A 89 -21.12 2.34 -6.11
N GLN A 90 -20.61 1.77 -5.04
CA GLN A 90 -19.27 2.05 -4.55
C GLN A 90 -18.27 1.20 -5.33
N PHE A 91 -17.09 1.76 -5.59
CA PHE A 91 -16.02 1.08 -6.29
C PHE A 91 -14.68 1.34 -5.62
N VAL A 92 -13.74 0.46 -5.91
CA VAL A 92 -12.31 0.67 -5.67
C VAL A 92 -11.54 0.42 -6.96
N LEU A 93 -10.53 1.24 -7.22
CA LEU A 93 -9.73 1.14 -8.43
C LEU A 93 -8.53 0.19 -8.25
N GLN A 94 -8.43 -0.83 -9.09
CA GLN A 94 -7.19 -1.56 -9.37
C GLN A 94 -6.38 -0.83 -10.45
N PRO A 95 -5.30 -0.09 -10.13
CA PRO A 95 -4.57 0.70 -11.12
C PRO A 95 -3.69 -0.12 -12.07
N ALA A 96 -3.39 -1.38 -11.78
CA ALA A 96 -2.55 -2.24 -12.61
C ALA A 96 -3.29 -2.70 -13.89
N MET A 97 -3.31 -1.84 -14.90
CA MET A 97 -3.99 -2.09 -16.19
C MET A 97 -3.22 -3.04 -17.13
N ASN A 98 -1.94 -3.34 -16.84
CA ASN A 98 -1.03 -4.14 -17.66
C ASN A 98 -1.03 -3.74 -19.15
N LEU A 99 -0.86 -2.44 -19.42
CA LEU A 99 -0.72 -1.90 -20.77
C LEU A 99 0.75 -1.91 -21.21
N ASP A 100 1.00 -2.18 -22.50
CA ASP A 100 2.35 -2.23 -23.06
C ASP A 100 3.13 -0.91 -22.91
N ASN A 101 2.43 0.22 -22.97
CA ASN A 101 3.00 1.55 -22.76
C ASN A 101 3.20 1.91 -21.27
N GLY A 102 2.75 1.05 -20.36
CA GLY A 102 2.82 1.25 -18.92
C GLY A 102 1.84 2.30 -18.36
N TYR A 103 0.91 2.82 -19.17
CA TYR A 103 -0.04 3.83 -18.73
C TYR A 103 -0.96 3.30 -17.63
N SER A 104 -1.33 4.19 -16.71
CA SER A 104 -2.09 3.85 -15.52
C SER A 104 -2.83 5.08 -14.99
N ALA A 105 -3.90 4.85 -14.22
CA ALA A 105 -4.57 5.90 -13.46
C ALA A 105 -3.55 6.69 -12.62
N GLY A 106 -3.76 8.00 -12.46
CA GLY A 106 -2.93 8.81 -11.56
C GLY A 106 -1.55 9.20 -12.09
N TYR A 107 -1.25 8.90 -13.35
CA TYR A 107 0.02 9.25 -14.01
C TYR A 107 -0.13 9.66 -15.47
N SER A 108 -1.13 9.11 -16.16
CA SER A 108 -1.10 9.08 -17.63
C SER A 108 -2.23 9.85 -18.31
N TYR A 109 -3.24 10.28 -17.55
CA TYR A 109 -4.51 10.74 -18.11
C TYR A 109 -4.93 12.08 -17.51
N GLU A 110 -5.40 12.97 -18.37
CA GLU A 110 -5.86 14.33 -18.01
C GLU A 110 -7.10 14.29 -17.09
N TYR A 111 -7.93 13.26 -17.20
CA TYR A 111 -9.21 13.15 -16.49
C TYR A 111 -9.36 11.91 -15.62
N PHE A 112 -8.29 11.14 -15.38
CA PHE A 112 -8.37 9.87 -14.64
C PHE A 112 -7.27 9.72 -13.57
N GLY A 113 -7.67 9.93 -12.31
CA GLY A 113 -6.84 9.75 -11.12
C GLY A 113 -7.60 10.06 -9.83
N GLY A 114 -7.00 9.73 -8.69
CA GLY A 114 -7.63 9.72 -7.37
C GLY A 114 -7.53 11.02 -6.57
N ASN A 115 -6.56 11.89 -6.85
CA ASN A 115 -6.51 13.22 -6.23
C ASN A 115 -7.42 14.20 -7.00
N ALA A 116 -8.71 13.88 -7.09
CA ALA A 116 -9.71 14.69 -7.75
C ALA A 116 -11.08 14.53 -7.09
N THR A 117 -11.91 15.56 -7.05
CA THR A 117 -13.30 15.42 -6.55
C THR A 117 -14.13 14.51 -7.46
N TYR A 118 -13.93 14.63 -8.77
CA TYR A 118 -14.54 13.78 -9.78
C TYR A 118 -13.52 13.45 -10.86
N CYS A 119 -13.60 12.25 -11.41
CA CYS A 119 -12.79 11.85 -12.56
C CYS A 119 -13.59 10.94 -13.49
N ILE A 120 -13.07 10.71 -14.69
CA ILE A 120 -13.66 9.84 -15.71
C ILE A 120 -12.82 8.58 -15.76
N ILE A 121 -13.42 7.41 -15.51
CA ILE A 121 -12.76 6.12 -15.73
C ILE A 121 -12.94 5.77 -17.21
N PRO A 122 -11.85 5.70 -18.00
CA PRO A 122 -11.95 5.46 -19.42
C PRO A 122 -12.26 3.99 -19.71
N LYS A 123 -12.84 3.74 -20.88
CA LYS A 123 -13.14 2.39 -21.39
C LYS A 123 -11.99 1.41 -21.19
N ILE A 124 -10.76 1.83 -21.49
CA ILE A 124 -9.58 0.95 -21.41
C ILE A 124 -9.35 0.39 -20.00
N ALA A 125 -9.63 1.15 -18.94
CA ALA A 125 -9.51 0.66 -17.57
C ALA A 125 -10.65 -0.30 -17.22
N ILE A 126 -11.86 0.01 -17.70
CA ILE A 126 -13.06 -0.81 -17.48
C ILE A 126 -12.94 -2.18 -18.16
N ASP A 127 -12.44 -2.20 -19.40
CA ASP A 127 -12.19 -3.41 -20.18
C ASP A 127 -11.10 -4.29 -19.54
N LYS A 128 -10.15 -3.67 -18.81
CA LYS A 128 -9.10 -4.37 -18.05
C LYS A 128 -9.56 -4.87 -16.68
N GLY A 129 -10.82 -4.63 -16.31
CA GLY A 129 -11.35 -5.06 -15.00
C GLY A 129 -10.84 -4.22 -13.83
N CYS A 130 -10.41 -2.98 -14.07
CA CYS A 130 -9.83 -2.12 -13.03
C CYS A 130 -10.85 -1.52 -12.05
N VAL A 131 -12.15 -1.64 -12.34
CA VAL A 131 -13.22 -1.14 -11.48
C VAL A 131 -13.81 -2.33 -10.73
N LEU A 132 -13.45 -2.44 -9.45
CA LEU A 132 -13.89 -3.50 -8.56
C LEU A 132 -15.05 -3.02 -7.70
N ASP A 133 -16.03 -3.89 -7.50
CA ASP A 133 -17.15 -3.61 -6.61
C ASP A 133 -16.68 -3.50 -5.16
N TYR A 134 -17.20 -2.51 -4.46
CA TYR A 134 -16.96 -2.33 -3.03
C TYR A 134 -18.31 -2.22 -2.31
N HIS A 135 -18.39 -2.80 -1.12
CA HIS A 135 -19.64 -2.92 -0.36
C HIS A 135 -19.42 -2.56 1.11
N SER A 136 -18.98 -1.33 1.36
CA SER A 136 -18.73 -0.80 2.70
C SER A 136 -18.61 0.72 2.64
N ASP A 137 -18.96 1.40 3.72
CA ASP A 137 -18.87 2.86 3.82
C ASP A 137 -17.49 3.35 4.30
N TYR A 138 -16.52 2.45 4.44
CA TYR A 138 -15.16 2.76 4.86
C TYR A 138 -14.14 2.85 3.70
N TYR A 139 -14.13 3.97 2.99
CA TYR A 139 -13.37 4.18 1.76
C TYR A 139 -11.86 4.20 1.98
N ALA A 140 -11.36 4.62 3.14
CA ALA A 140 -9.93 4.57 3.43
C ALA A 140 -9.36 3.16 3.30
N ASN A 141 -10.11 2.16 3.79
CA ASN A 141 -9.73 0.78 3.71
C ASN A 141 -9.71 0.28 2.26
N ALA A 142 -10.70 0.68 1.46
CA ALA A 142 -10.73 0.40 0.02
C ALA A 142 -9.52 1.01 -0.70
N SER A 143 -9.20 2.28 -0.46
CA SER A 143 -8.03 2.93 -1.05
C SER A 143 -6.71 2.23 -0.70
N LEU A 144 -6.61 1.66 0.51
CA LEU A 144 -5.46 0.88 0.96
C LEU A 144 -5.43 -0.56 0.44
N ALA A 145 -6.46 -1.01 -0.29
CA ALA A 145 -6.45 -2.33 -0.90
C ALA A 145 -5.36 -2.46 -1.98
N GLU A 146 -5.01 -1.38 -2.68
CA GLU A 146 -3.88 -1.39 -3.63
C GLU A 146 -2.52 -1.63 -2.94
N PRO A 147 -2.12 -0.88 -1.90
CA PRO A 147 -0.85 -1.14 -1.25
C PRO A 147 -0.84 -2.50 -0.54
N MET A 148 -1.96 -2.95 0.02
CA MET A 148 -2.06 -4.33 0.53
C MET A 148 -1.97 -5.39 -0.56
N SER A 149 -2.54 -5.15 -1.75
CA SER A 149 -2.41 -6.09 -2.87
C SER A 149 -0.95 -6.30 -3.28
N CYS A 150 -0.10 -5.27 -3.15
CA CYS A 150 1.34 -5.42 -3.37
C CYS A 150 1.98 -6.36 -2.35
N ILE A 151 1.58 -6.26 -1.08
CA ILE A 151 2.04 -7.14 0.00
C ILE A 151 1.57 -8.58 -0.27
N ILE A 152 0.28 -8.77 -0.51
CA ILE A 152 -0.31 -10.09 -0.82
C ILE A 152 0.38 -10.72 -2.03
N GLY A 153 0.56 -9.96 -3.11
CA GLY A 153 1.27 -10.41 -4.30
C GLY A 153 2.72 -10.82 -4.02
N ALA A 154 3.41 -10.16 -3.08
CA ALA A 154 4.74 -10.58 -2.65
C ALA A 154 4.72 -11.97 -1.99
N PHE A 155 3.75 -12.24 -1.13
CA PHE A 155 3.60 -13.55 -0.51
C PHE A 155 3.19 -14.62 -1.53
N HIS A 156 2.32 -14.29 -2.49
CA HIS A 156 1.94 -15.19 -3.59
C HIS A 156 3.10 -15.51 -4.55
N ALA A 157 4.05 -14.59 -4.70
CA ALA A 157 5.21 -14.77 -5.59
C ALA A 157 6.36 -15.56 -4.95
N THR A 158 6.39 -15.69 -3.62
CA THR A 158 7.28 -16.64 -2.93
C THR A 158 7.03 -18.05 -3.44
N TYR A 159 8.07 -18.89 -3.48
CA TYR A 159 7.94 -20.26 -3.95
C TYR A 159 8.94 -21.20 -3.31
N HIS A 160 8.69 -22.51 -3.44
CA HIS A 160 9.57 -23.58 -2.99
C HIS A 160 9.72 -24.67 -4.04
N THR A 161 10.76 -25.49 -3.89
CA THR A 161 11.12 -26.55 -4.82
C THR A 161 11.31 -27.88 -4.13
N GLU A 162 10.93 -28.95 -4.83
CA GLU A 162 11.22 -30.31 -4.40
C GLU A 162 12.41 -30.88 -5.20
N ASN A 163 13.26 -31.68 -4.56
CA ASN A 163 14.43 -32.24 -5.21
C ASN A 163 14.03 -33.08 -6.43
N PHE A 164 14.64 -32.79 -7.57
CA PHE A 164 14.36 -33.42 -8.88
C PHE A 164 12.95 -33.17 -9.44
N ILE A 165 12.20 -32.22 -8.88
CA ILE A 165 10.93 -31.73 -9.41
C ILE A 165 11.12 -30.26 -9.80
N TYR A 166 10.74 -29.92 -11.03
CA TYR A 166 10.98 -28.58 -11.61
C TYR A 166 9.69 -27.72 -11.66
N GLU A 167 8.69 -28.09 -10.87
CA GLU A 167 7.48 -27.31 -10.65
C GLU A 167 7.62 -26.55 -9.33
N HIS A 168 7.33 -25.25 -9.36
CA HIS A 168 7.39 -24.40 -8.18
C HIS A 168 6.10 -24.48 -7.37
N GLN A 169 6.23 -24.68 -6.07
CA GLN A 169 5.12 -24.57 -5.11
C GLN A 169 5.02 -23.12 -4.69
N MET A 170 4.03 -22.39 -5.20
CA MET A 170 3.85 -20.96 -4.93
C MET A 170 3.25 -20.70 -3.54
N GLY A 171 3.60 -19.56 -2.95
CA GLY A 171 3.23 -19.17 -1.60
C GLY A 171 4.28 -19.54 -0.55
N LEU A 172 3.98 -19.21 0.71
CA LEU A 172 4.83 -19.59 1.83
C LEU A 172 4.73 -21.08 2.13
N LYS A 173 5.80 -21.66 2.67
CA LYS A 173 5.80 -23.04 3.15
C LYS A 173 4.86 -23.25 4.34
N ASP A 174 4.00 -24.27 4.25
CA ASP A 174 3.09 -24.64 5.35
C ASP A 174 3.88 -25.06 6.61
N GLY A 175 3.54 -24.46 7.76
CA GLY A 175 4.30 -24.66 9.00
C GLY A 175 5.73 -24.09 8.97
N GLY A 176 6.07 -23.28 7.96
CA GLY A 176 7.38 -22.68 7.78
C GLY A 176 7.68 -21.50 8.73
N SER A 177 8.85 -20.92 8.54
CA SER A 177 9.41 -19.83 9.34
C SER A 177 9.68 -18.60 8.48
N VAL A 178 9.17 -17.44 8.91
CA VAL A 178 9.25 -16.17 8.20
C VAL A 178 10.10 -15.17 8.98
N ALA A 179 11.09 -14.56 8.34
CA ALA A 179 11.78 -13.38 8.85
C ALA A 179 11.39 -12.15 8.01
N LEU A 180 10.92 -11.09 8.67
CA LEU A 180 10.52 -9.83 8.04
C LEU A 180 11.50 -8.73 8.42
N LEU A 181 12.41 -8.36 7.51
CA LEU A 181 13.53 -7.45 7.77
C LEU A 181 13.21 -6.00 7.40
N GLY A 182 13.47 -5.06 8.32
CA GLY A 182 13.15 -3.64 8.15
C GLY A 182 11.63 -3.40 8.07
N CYS A 183 10.86 -4.22 8.79
CA CYS A 183 9.43 -4.42 8.56
C CYS A 183 8.53 -3.70 9.56
N ALA A 184 9.06 -2.87 10.47
CA ALA A 184 8.21 -2.12 11.38
C ALA A 184 7.68 -0.80 10.75
N GLY A 185 8.00 -0.54 9.49
CA GLY A 185 7.39 0.53 8.70
C GLY A 185 5.94 0.21 8.28
N PRO A 186 5.22 1.14 7.63
CA PRO A 186 3.78 1.02 7.36
C PRO A 186 3.44 -0.17 6.48
N MET A 187 4.10 -0.30 5.33
CA MET A 187 3.93 -1.47 4.46
C MET A 187 4.31 -2.76 5.18
N GLY A 188 5.29 -2.68 6.08
CA GLY A 188 5.70 -3.82 6.88
C GLY A 188 4.67 -4.22 7.94
N ILE A 189 3.98 -3.26 8.58
CA ILE A 189 2.85 -3.55 9.47
C ILE A 189 1.73 -4.28 8.72
N GLY A 190 1.43 -3.88 7.47
CA GLY A 190 0.51 -4.63 6.62
C GLY A 190 0.99 -6.06 6.31
N ALA A 191 2.30 -6.25 6.13
CA ALA A 191 2.90 -7.57 5.92
C ALA A 191 2.91 -8.44 7.18
N ILE A 192 3.09 -7.85 8.36
CA ILE A 192 2.98 -8.53 9.65
C ILE A 192 1.54 -8.99 9.86
N ASP A 193 0.58 -8.09 9.63
CA ASP A 193 -0.85 -8.39 9.68
C ASP A 193 -1.20 -9.55 8.74
N TYR A 194 -0.74 -9.50 7.48
CA TYR A 194 -0.99 -10.57 6.51
C TYR A 194 -0.28 -11.89 6.85
N ALA A 195 0.95 -11.86 7.36
CA ALA A 195 1.68 -13.06 7.76
C ALA A 195 1.01 -13.81 8.93
N VAL A 196 0.34 -13.07 9.83
CA VAL A 196 -0.31 -13.63 11.02
C VAL A 196 -1.78 -13.95 10.77
N ASN A 197 -2.47 -13.09 10.01
CA ASN A 197 -3.93 -13.10 9.88
C ASN A 197 -4.43 -13.48 8.48
N GLY A 198 -3.55 -13.57 7.49
CA GLY A 198 -3.86 -14.04 6.14
C GLY A 198 -4.05 -15.58 6.06
N PRO A 199 -4.05 -16.14 4.85
CA PRO A 199 -4.37 -17.56 4.63
C PRO A 199 -3.22 -18.52 5.01
N TYR A 200 -2.03 -18.00 5.30
CA TYR A 200 -0.85 -18.79 5.58
C TYR A 200 -0.80 -19.30 7.03
N LYS A 201 -0.22 -20.49 7.19
CA LYS A 201 -0.04 -21.16 8.49
C LYS A 201 1.43 -21.25 8.85
N SER A 202 2.09 -20.09 8.88
CA SER A 202 3.48 -20.00 9.33
C SER A 202 3.57 -20.41 10.79
N LYS A 203 4.52 -21.29 11.13
CA LYS A 203 4.78 -21.66 12.53
C LYS A 203 5.38 -20.48 13.30
N ARG A 204 6.24 -19.69 12.65
CA ARG A 204 6.98 -18.59 13.27
C ARG A 204 7.06 -17.40 12.33
N VAL A 205 6.90 -16.21 12.90
CA VAL A 205 7.14 -14.92 12.24
C VAL A 205 8.04 -14.09 13.13
N VAL A 206 9.21 -13.70 12.62
CA VAL A 206 10.15 -12.82 13.33
C VAL A 206 10.21 -11.49 12.60
N VAL A 207 9.74 -10.44 13.26
CA VAL A 207 9.76 -9.06 12.77
C VAL A 207 11.04 -8.39 13.25
N VAL A 208 11.80 -7.83 12.32
CA VAL A 208 13.10 -7.22 12.59
C VAL A 208 13.08 -5.77 12.12
N ASP A 209 13.49 -4.86 13.00
CA ASP A 209 13.75 -3.47 12.65
C ASP A 209 14.87 -2.92 13.54
N ILE A 210 15.36 -1.71 13.26
CA ILE A 210 16.31 -1.00 14.12
C ILE A 210 15.60 0.04 15.00
N ASP A 211 14.37 0.38 14.69
CA ASP A 211 13.59 1.40 15.37
C ASP A 211 12.63 0.77 16.40
N GLN A 212 12.87 1.02 17.68
CA GLN A 212 12.07 0.43 18.76
C GLN A 212 10.65 0.99 18.79
N GLU A 213 10.47 2.28 18.52
CA GLU A 213 9.14 2.90 18.55
C GLU A 213 8.23 2.31 17.48
N ARG A 214 8.81 2.00 16.31
CA ARG A 214 8.09 1.29 15.25
C ARG A 214 7.76 -0.15 15.61
N LEU A 215 8.67 -0.86 16.28
CA LEU A 215 8.42 -2.22 16.76
C LEU A 215 7.31 -2.24 17.81
N ASP A 216 7.36 -1.33 18.78
CA ASP A 216 6.34 -1.17 19.82
C ASP A 216 4.98 -0.85 19.20
N ARG A 217 4.96 0.02 18.17
CA ARG A 217 3.76 0.31 17.39
C ARG A 217 3.23 -0.94 16.69
N ALA A 218 4.08 -1.70 16.01
CA ALA A 218 3.67 -2.91 15.30
C ALA A 218 3.16 -3.99 16.27
N GLU A 219 3.81 -4.16 17.42
CA GLU A 219 3.43 -5.11 18.48
C GLU A 219 2.09 -4.74 19.13
N LEU A 220 1.83 -3.44 19.34
CA LEU A 220 0.54 -2.96 19.83
C LEU A 220 -0.62 -3.34 18.89
N LEU A 221 -0.38 -3.28 17.58
CA LEU A 221 -1.40 -3.53 16.56
C LEU A 221 -1.58 -5.02 16.25
N VAL A 222 -0.48 -5.78 16.19
CA VAL A 222 -0.48 -7.22 15.92
C VAL A 222 0.22 -7.93 17.08
N THR A 223 -0.53 -8.27 18.12
CA THR A 223 0.08 -8.77 19.36
C THR A 223 0.55 -10.22 19.23
N PRO A 224 1.66 -10.61 19.89
CA PRO A 224 2.08 -12.01 19.98
C PRO A 224 1.01 -12.92 20.60
N GLU A 225 0.19 -12.40 21.52
CA GLU A 225 -0.94 -13.15 22.10
C GLU A 225 -2.00 -13.51 21.05
N ASN A 226 -2.35 -12.55 20.19
CA ASN A 226 -3.32 -12.79 19.11
C ASN A 226 -2.75 -13.70 18.03
N ALA A 227 -1.46 -13.56 17.71
CA ALA A 227 -0.77 -14.48 16.80
C ALA A 227 -0.74 -15.92 17.35
N ALA A 228 -0.49 -16.09 18.65
CA ALA A 228 -0.46 -17.40 19.30
C ALA A 228 -1.83 -18.11 19.25
N LYS A 229 -2.95 -17.37 19.34
CA LYS A 229 -4.31 -17.92 19.17
C LYS A 229 -4.53 -18.50 17.76
N LYS A 230 -3.76 -18.06 16.77
CA LYS A 230 -3.74 -18.57 15.40
C LYS A 230 -2.66 -19.62 15.16
N GLY A 231 -1.90 -19.99 16.18
CA GLY A 231 -0.82 -20.97 16.10
C GLY A 231 0.51 -20.41 15.58
N VAL A 232 0.67 -19.07 15.54
CA VAL A 232 1.87 -18.40 15.06
C VAL A 232 2.72 -17.91 16.24
N GLU A 233 3.99 -18.31 16.28
CA GLU A 233 4.99 -17.72 17.18
C GLU A 233 5.50 -16.40 16.60
N LEU A 234 4.96 -15.28 17.07
CA LEU A 234 5.36 -13.94 16.64
C LEU A 234 6.38 -13.33 17.61
N SER A 235 7.45 -12.75 17.08
CA SER A 235 8.48 -12.05 17.86
C SER A 235 8.92 -10.76 17.17
N TYR A 236 9.15 -9.71 17.96
CA TYR A 236 9.66 -8.41 17.51
C TYR A 236 11.09 -8.22 18.02
N ILE A 237 12.03 -7.94 17.13
CA ILE A 237 13.46 -7.89 17.45
C ILE A 237 14.08 -6.59 16.94
N ASN A 238 14.68 -5.84 17.87
CA ASN A 238 15.51 -4.69 17.53
C ASN A 238 16.97 -5.13 17.32
N THR A 239 17.51 -4.96 16.11
CA THR A 239 18.90 -5.35 15.80
C THR A 239 19.92 -4.23 15.94
N ARG A 240 19.50 -3.01 16.33
CA ARG A 240 20.40 -1.88 16.49
C ARG A 240 21.46 -2.18 17.56
N GLY A 241 22.73 -2.17 17.16
CA GLY A 241 23.86 -2.38 18.06
C GLY A 241 24.14 -3.85 18.43
N MET A 242 23.47 -4.81 17.78
CA MET A 242 23.80 -6.23 17.93
C MET A 242 25.01 -6.60 17.07
N GLU A 243 26.06 -7.15 17.68
CA GLU A 243 27.27 -7.58 16.95
C GLU A 243 27.00 -8.80 16.05
N ASN A 244 26.15 -9.74 16.50
CA ASN A 244 25.86 -11.02 15.82
C ASN A 244 24.36 -11.17 15.54
N ALA A 245 23.75 -10.14 14.94
CA ALA A 245 22.31 -10.12 14.68
C ALA A 245 21.83 -11.35 13.88
N THR A 246 22.58 -11.75 12.85
CA THR A 246 22.23 -12.88 11.99
C THR A 246 22.24 -14.21 12.75
N GLU A 247 23.26 -14.46 13.58
CA GLU A 247 23.34 -15.66 14.42
C GLU A 247 22.20 -15.71 15.44
N THR A 248 21.88 -14.58 16.08
CA THR A 248 20.75 -14.52 17.03
C THR A 248 19.43 -14.85 16.35
N LEU A 249 19.18 -14.29 15.16
CA LEU A 249 17.98 -14.59 14.39
C LEU A 249 17.90 -16.07 13.99
N LYS A 250 19.03 -16.71 13.63
CA LYS A 250 19.07 -18.17 13.40
C LYS A 250 18.78 -18.97 14.67
N GLN A 251 19.32 -18.56 15.82
CA GLN A 251 19.07 -19.24 17.09
C GLN A 251 17.58 -19.23 17.47
N MET A 252 16.87 -18.15 17.19
CA MET A 252 15.40 -18.08 17.36
C MET A 252 14.66 -19.12 16.51
N ASN A 253 15.27 -19.56 15.40
CA ASN A 253 14.77 -20.65 14.57
C ASN A 253 15.50 -21.98 14.83
N GLY A 254 16.02 -22.21 16.03
CA GLY A 254 16.68 -23.48 16.38
C GLY A 254 18.04 -23.69 15.72
N ASN A 255 18.70 -22.62 15.27
CA ASN A 255 19.89 -22.60 14.40
C ASN A 255 19.63 -23.08 12.96
N GLU A 256 18.37 -23.26 12.57
CA GLU A 256 17.98 -23.46 11.18
C GLU A 256 17.84 -22.09 10.49
N GLY A 257 18.04 -22.05 9.17
CA GLY A 257 17.68 -20.87 8.39
C GLY A 257 16.15 -20.76 8.26
N TYR A 258 15.68 -19.62 7.79
CA TYR A 258 14.26 -19.33 7.57
C TYR A 258 13.82 -19.86 6.21
N ASP A 259 12.58 -20.33 6.14
CA ASP A 259 11.97 -20.71 4.86
C ASP A 259 11.71 -19.46 4.03
N GLU A 260 11.26 -18.37 4.66
CA GLU A 260 10.96 -17.10 4.00
C GLU A 260 11.72 -15.95 4.62
N VAL A 261 12.32 -15.10 3.78
CA VAL A 261 12.91 -13.84 4.24
C VAL A 261 12.43 -12.68 3.37
N PHE A 262 11.65 -11.78 3.94
CA PHE A 262 11.21 -10.57 3.26
C PHE A 262 12.07 -9.37 3.63
N VAL A 263 12.45 -8.57 2.66
CA VAL A 263 13.26 -7.36 2.85
C VAL A 263 12.44 -6.12 2.49
N PHE A 264 12.07 -5.34 3.51
CA PHE A 264 11.22 -4.14 3.39
C PHE A 264 12.01 -2.83 3.30
N ALA A 265 13.34 -2.87 3.46
CA ALA A 265 14.21 -1.72 3.23
C ALA A 265 15.28 -2.02 2.16
N ALA A 266 15.47 -1.08 1.23
CA ALA A 266 16.41 -1.20 0.11
C ALA A 266 17.85 -0.88 0.54
N VAL A 267 18.38 -1.64 1.50
CA VAL A 267 19.70 -1.44 2.12
C VAL A 267 20.58 -2.68 1.83
N PRO A 268 21.77 -2.54 1.22
CA PRO A 268 22.63 -3.68 0.86
C PRO A 268 22.89 -4.66 2.01
N ALA A 269 23.23 -4.14 3.20
CA ALA A 269 23.48 -4.96 4.38
C ALA A 269 22.26 -5.81 4.81
N LEU A 270 21.04 -5.30 4.60
CA LEU A 270 19.82 -6.02 4.93
C LEU A 270 19.50 -7.10 3.88
N ILE A 271 19.86 -6.86 2.61
CA ILE A 271 19.77 -7.86 1.53
C ILE A 271 20.77 -8.99 1.78
N GLU A 272 22.02 -8.67 2.15
CA GLU A 272 23.06 -9.63 2.52
C GLU A 272 22.63 -10.49 3.71
N GLN A 273 22.21 -9.83 4.81
CA GLN A 273 21.66 -10.52 5.97
C GLN A 273 20.47 -11.40 5.60
N GLY A 274 19.59 -10.94 4.72
CA GLY A 274 18.46 -11.72 4.26
C GLY A 274 18.89 -13.02 3.57
N GLY A 275 19.89 -12.96 2.70
CA GLY A 275 20.45 -14.13 2.04
C GLY A 275 21.13 -15.10 3.01
N ASP A 276 21.81 -14.56 4.03
CA ASP A 276 22.48 -15.36 5.07
C ASP A 276 21.49 -16.05 6.03
N LEU A 277 20.27 -15.52 6.17
CA LEU A 277 19.21 -16.09 7.01
C LEU A 277 18.46 -17.24 6.35
N LEU A 278 18.54 -17.41 5.03
CA LEU A 278 17.80 -18.46 4.33
C LEU A 278 18.23 -19.87 4.76
N GLY A 279 17.24 -20.73 4.97
CA GLY A 279 17.43 -22.17 5.12
C GLY A 279 17.52 -22.87 3.76
N THR A 280 17.66 -24.19 3.77
CA THR A 280 17.59 -25.00 2.56
C THR A 280 16.24 -24.78 1.87
N ASP A 281 16.27 -24.49 0.57
CA ASP A 281 15.11 -24.13 -0.27
C ASP A 281 14.38 -22.86 0.17
N GLY A 282 15.06 -21.99 0.93
CA GLY A 282 14.50 -20.72 1.39
C GLY A 282 14.37 -19.68 0.28
N CYS A 283 13.32 -18.87 0.37
CA CYS A 283 12.99 -17.82 -0.58
C CYS A 283 13.23 -16.43 0.02
N LEU A 284 14.10 -15.63 -0.61
CA LEU A 284 14.22 -14.20 -0.30
C LEU A 284 13.28 -13.40 -1.19
N ASN A 285 12.31 -12.72 -0.58
CA ASN A 285 11.46 -11.76 -1.26
C ASN A 285 11.98 -10.33 -1.07
N PHE A 286 12.46 -9.70 -2.15
CA PHE A 286 12.88 -8.31 -2.11
C PHE A 286 11.70 -7.37 -2.43
N PHE A 287 10.96 -7.00 -1.39
CA PHE A 287 9.79 -6.12 -1.49
C PHE A 287 10.17 -4.65 -1.67
N ALA A 288 11.28 -4.22 -1.07
CA ALA A 288 11.67 -2.82 -1.01
C ALA A 288 11.98 -2.24 -2.41
N GLY A 289 11.05 -1.47 -2.99
CA GLY A 289 11.22 -0.88 -4.33
C GLY A 289 12.28 0.23 -4.39
N PRO A 290 13.50 -0.01 -4.91
CA PRO A 290 14.60 0.94 -4.83
C PRO A 290 14.39 2.16 -5.74
N THR A 291 15.05 3.27 -5.41
CA THR A 291 15.14 4.46 -6.28
C THR A 291 16.44 4.50 -7.07
N ASP A 292 17.53 3.96 -6.49
CA ASP A 292 18.82 3.84 -7.17
C ASP A 292 18.86 2.60 -8.07
N LYS A 293 19.01 2.83 -9.38
CA LYS A 293 19.15 1.78 -10.40
C LYS A 293 20.46 0.98 -10.29
N LYS A 294 21.39 1.39 -9.43
CA LYS A 294 22.69 0.74 -9.20
C LYS A 294 22.75 -0.07 -7.90
N LEU A 295 21.66 -0.12 -7.13
CA LEU A 295 21.60 -0.90 -5.90
C LEU A 295 21.96 -2.37 -6.19
N LYS A 296 22.93 -2.89 -5.44
CA LYS A 296 23.38 -4.28 -5.50
C LYS A 296 23.94 -4.71 -4.15
N ALA A 297 23.91 -6.00 -3.90
CA ALA A 297 24.46 -6.62 -2.70
C ALA A 297 25.12 -7.97 -3.07
N PRO A 298 26.23 -8.37 -2.43
CA PRO A 298 26.73 -9.75 -2.50
C PRO A 298 25.64 -10.77 -2.17
N PHE A 299 25.61 -11.88 -2.90
CA PHE A 299 24.71 -12.98 -2.64
C PHE A 299 25.49 -14.30 -2.70
N ASN A 300 25.22 -15.22 -1.77
CA ASN A 300 26.01 -16.43 -1.63
C ASN A 300 25.56 -17.51 -2.64
N PHE A 301 26.27 -17.61 -3.77
CA PHE A 301 25.98 -18.60 -4.81
C PHE A 301 26.34 -20.04 -4.44
N TYR A 302 27.10 -20.27 -3.37
CA TYR A 302 27.25 -21.62 -2.82
C TYR A 302 25.90 -22.12 -2.31
N ASN A 303 25.18 -21.30 -1.53
CA ASN A 303 23.86 -21.65 -1.02
C ASN A 303 22.82 -21.74 -2.14
N VAL A 304 22.90 -20.89 -3.16
CA VAL A 304 22.03 -21.01 -4.35
C VAL A 304 22.15 -22.40 -4.99
N HIS A 305 23.38 -22.91 -5.12
CA HIS A 305 23.62 -24.18 -5.78
C HIS A 305 23.34 -25.39 -4.87
N TYR A 306 23.86 -25.38 -3.65
CA TYR A 306 23.83 -26.56 -2.76
C TYR A 306 22.63 -26.57 -1.82
N GLU A 307 22.17 -25.40 -1.39
CA GLU A 307 21.02 -25.25 -0.48
C GLU A 307 19.73 -24.88 -1.23
N ARG A 308 19.80 -24.60 -2.55
CA ARG A 308 18.65 -24.19 -3.37
C ARG A 308 17.97 -22.91 -2.90
N THR A 309 18.72 -22.03 -2.22
CA THR A 309 18.20 -20.71 -1.88
C THR A 309 17.98 -19.89 -3.14
N HIS A 310 16.97 -19.04 -3.13
CA HIS A 310 16.59 -18.27 -4.30
C HIS A 310 15.99 -16.92 -3.91
N ILE A 311 15.80 -16.06 -4.92
CA ILE A 311 15.31 -14.69 -4.74
C ILE A 311 14.15 -14.46 -5.68
N VAL A 312 13.12 -13.78 -5.20
CA VAL A 312 12.02 -13.24 -5.98
C VAL A 312 11.85 -11.75 -5.70
N GLY A 313 11.26 -11.02 -6.64
CA GLY A 313 10.81 -9.65 -6.44
C GLY A 313 9.48 -9.44 -7.12
N THR A 314 8.63 -8.59 -6.53
CA THR A 314 7.34 -8.22 -7.10
C THR A 314 7.25 -6.71 -7.28
N SER A 315 6.35 -6.28 -8.16
CA SER A 315 6.01 -4.87 -8.34
C SER A 315 4.54 -4.75 -8.67
N GLY A 316 3.79 -4.11 -7.77
CA GLY A 316 2.33 -4.07 -7.84
C GLY A 316 1.69 -5.36 -7.33
N GLY A 317 0.37 -5.32 -7.14
CA GLY A 317 -0.49 -6.49 -6.93
C GLY A 317 -1.39 -6.75 -8.14
N SER A 318 -1.89 -7.97 -8.25
CA SER A 318 -2.90 -8.37 -9.23
C SER A 318 -4.32 -7.99 -8.79
N THR A 319 -5.29 -8.12 -9.69
CA THR A 319 -6.71 -7.99 -9.34
C THR A 319 -7.12 -8.97 -8.25
N GLY A 320 -6.68 -10.22 -8.31
CA GLY A 320 -6.99 -11.24 -7.30
C GLY A 320 -6.43 -10.90 -5.92
N ASP A 321 -5.22 -10.34 -5.87
CA ASP A 321 -4.60 -9.91 -4.60
C ASP A 321 -5.41 -8.76 -3.95
N MET A 322 -5.97 -7.88 -4.77
CA MET A 322 -6.80 -6.78 -4.30
C MET A 322 -8.17 -7.26 -3.84
N GLU A 323 -8.82 -8.16 -4.59
CA GLU A 323 -10.07 -8.82 -4.19
C GLU A 323 -9.91 -9.58 -2.87
N GLU A 324 -8.79 -10.27 -2.69
CA GLU A 324 -8.45 -10.94 -1.43
C GLU A 324 -8.29 -9.95 -0.27
N CYS A 325 -7.57 -8.84 -0.47
CA CYS A 325 -7.47 -7.79 0.54
C CYS A 325 -8.85 -7.29 0.95
N LEU A 326 -9.71 -6.96 -0.01
CA LEU A 326 -11.05 -6.43 0.25
C LEU A 326 -11.88 -7.44 1.04
N LYS A 327 -11.86 -8.71 0.63
CA LYS A 327 -12.57 -9.79 1.32
C LYS A 327 -12.10 -9.95 2.76
N LEU A 328 -10.79 -10.13 2.98
CA LEU A 328 -10.23 -10.34 4.32
C LEU A 328 -10.44 -9.13 5.23
N SER A 329 -10.42 -7.93 4.66
CA SER A 329 -10.70 -6.69 5.41
C SER A 329 -12.17 -6.57 5.80
N GLN A 330 -13.10 -6.92 4.90
CA GLN A 330 -14.54 -6.96 5.20
C GLN A 330 -14.90 -8.01 6.26
N GLU A 331 -14.18 -9.14 6.27
CA GLU A 331 -14.32 -10.18 7.29
C GLU A 331 -13.66 -9.79 8.64
N GLY A 332 -12.96 -8.66 8.70
CA GLY A 332 -12.23 -8.20 9.88
C GLY A 332 -10.96 -9.00 10.20
N SER A 333 -10.48 -9.81 9.25
CA SER A 333 -9.25 -10.58 9.40
C SER A 333 -8.00 -9.73 9.17
N LEU A 334 -8.06 -8.77 8.26
CA LEU A 334 -7.00 -7.78 8.01
C LEU A 334 -7.48 -6.36 8.30
N ASN A 335 -6.55 -5.50 8.69
CA ASN A 335 -6.82 -4.07 8.86
C ASN A 335 -5.77 -3.20 8.16
N PRO A 336 -5.96 -2.92 6.85
CA PRO A 336 -5.07 -2.06 6.08
C PRO A 336 -4.85 -0.67 6.69
N SER A 337 -5.80 -0.16 7.47
CA SER A 337 -5.72 1.17 8.10
C SER A 337 -4.60 1.31 9.13
N TYR A 338 -4.00 0.20 9.57
CA TYR A 338 -2.76 0.22 10.35
C TYR A 338 -1.63 0.99 9.68
N MET A 339 -1.67 1.12 8.35
CA MET A 339 -0.68 1.87 7.58
C MET A 339 -0.87 3.39 7.66
N ILE A 340 -2.08 3.89 7.95
CA ILE A 340 -2.38 5.32 7.93
C ILE A 340 -1.77 6.00 9.13
N THR A 341 -1.03 7.08 8.89
CA THR A 341 -0.57 7.95 9.98
C THR A 341 -0.92 9.42 9.76
N HIS A 342 -1.30 9.82 8.54
CA HIS A 342 -1.69 11.18 8.24
C HIS A 342 -2.95 11.24 7.40
N VAL A 343 -3.76 12.26 7.66
CA VAL A 343 -5.01 12.55 6.96
C VAL A 343 -4.97 13.99 6.46
N GLY A 344 -5.47 14.23 5.25
CA GLY A 344 -5.54 15.58 4.67
C GLY A 344 -6.63 15.72 3.62
N GLY A 345 -6.84 16.96 3.18
CA GLY A 345 -7.72 17.32 2.07
C GLY A 345 -6.96 17.47 0.75
N LEU A 346 -7.69 17.78 -0.32
CA LEU A 346 -7.10 17.93 -1.65
C LEU A 346 -6.01 19.03 -1.71
N ASN A 347 -6.18 20.10 -0.93
CA ASN A 347 -5.21 21.19 -0.79
C ASN A 347 -3.82 20.71 -0.34
N ALA A 348 -3.76 19.63 0.45
CA ALA A 348 -2.50 19.10 0.97
C ALA A 348 -1.79 18.16 -0.01
N ALA A 349 -2.50 17.64 -1.03
CA ALA A 349 -1.96 16.64 -1.95
C ALA A 349 -0.69 17.10 -2.69
N PRO A 350 -0.59 18.33 -3.24
CA PRO A 350 0.62 18.77 -3.94
C PRO A 350 1.89 18.64 -3.10
N GLU A 351 1.92 19.32 -1.94
CA GLU A 351 3.08 19.33 -1.03
C GLU A 351 3.37 17.93 -0.48
N THR A 352 2.32 17.15 -0.19
CA THR A 352 2.47 15.75 0.24
C THR A 352 3.20 14.93 -0.83
N ILE A 353 2.79 15.06 -2.09
CA ILE A 353 3.35 14.28 -3.20
C ILE A 353 4.81 14.68 -3.46
N VAL A 354 5.15 15.98 -3.52
CA VAL A 354 6.53 16.39 -3.87
C VAL A 354 7.54 16.19 -2.74
N ASN A 355 7.08 16.14 -1.48
CA ASN A 355 7.95 15.97 -0.31
C ASN A 355 7.75 14.61 0.40
N GLN A 356 7.05 13.65 -0.21
CA GLN A 356 6.65 12.38 0.41
C GLN A 356 7.75 11.68 1.26
N PRO A 357 9.03 11.57 0.81
CA PRO A 357 10.08 10.91 1.60
C PRO A 357 10.50 11.69 2.85
N ASP A 358 10.29 13.00 2.87
CA ASP A 358 10.69 13.90 3.95
C ASP A 358 9.58 14.07 5.00
N ILE A 359 8.36 13.59 4.72
CA ILE A 359 7.23 13.60 5.65
C ILE A 359 7.29 12.33 6.51
N PRO A 360 7.41 12.45 7.85
CA PRO A 360 7.52 11.31 8.74
C PRO A 360 6.26 10.43 8.75
N GLY A 361 6.34 9.30 9.45
CA GLY A 361 5.24 8.34 9.55
C GLY A 361 4.98 7.55 8.26
N GLY A 362 3.76 7.05 8.13
CA GLY A 362 3.37 6.05 7.15
C GLY A 362 2.57 6.52 5.96
N LYS A 363 1.46 5.82 5.66
CA LYS A 363 0.56 6.17 4.56
C LYS A 363 -0.17 7.47 4.89
N LYS A 364 -0.28 8.30 3.86
CA LYS A 364 -0.98 9.58 3.87
C LYS A 364 -2.27 9.37 3.08
N ILE A 365 -3.42 9.66 3.70
CA ILE A 365 -4.71 9.58 3.01
C ILE A 365 -5.23 10.98 2.73
N ILE A 366 -5.74 11.16 1.51
CA ILE A 366 -6.32 12.40 1.01
C ILE A 366 -7.81 12.18 0.76
N TYR A 367 -8.63 13.08 1.29
CA TYR A 367 -10.06 13.17 1.03
C TYR A 367 -10.32 14.31 0.03
N PRO A 368 -10.59 14.02 -1.26
CA PRO A 368 -10.58 15.06 -2.29
C PRO A 368 -11.66 16.15 -2.15
N HIS A 369 -12.72 15.87 -1.39
CA HIS A 369 -13.85 16.78 -1.19
C HIS A 369 -13.70 17.74 0.00
N ILE A 370 -12.58 17.70 0.73
CA ILE A 370 -12.34 18.58 1.87
C ILE A 370 -11.07 19.40 1.67
N ASP A 371 -10.99 20.52 2.39
CA ASP A 371 -9.76 21.30 2.56
C ASP A 371 -9.29 21.18 4.02
N MET A 372 -8.17 20.49 4.20
CA MET A 372 -7.55 20.17 5.49
C MET A 372 -6.05 19.97 5.25
N GLU A 373 -5.21 20.65 6.03
CA GLU A 373 -3.77 20.43 5.99
C GLU A 373 -3.42 18.97 6.31
N LEU A 374 -2.34 18.44 5.72
CA LEU A 374 -1.90 17.09 6.04
C LEU A 374 -1.52 17.03 7.52
N THR A 375 -2.27 16.26 8.29
CA THR A 375 -2.17 16.23 9.75
C THR A 375 -1.88 14.81 10.21
N ALA A 376 -0.87 14.65 11.07
CA ALA A 376 -0.58 13.37 11.70
C ALA A 376 -1.67 13.03 12.73
N ILE A 377 -2.07 11.75 12.79
CA ILE A 377 -3.09 11.30 13.76
C ILE A 377 -2.65 11.59 15.20
N GLU A 378 -1.36 11.44 15.49
CA GLU A 378 -0.77 11.74 16.81
C GLU A 378 -0.90 13.22 17.22
N ASP A 379 -1.05 14.14 16.26
CA ASP A 379 -1.21 15.56 16.53
C ASP A 379 -2.67 15.97 16.78
N PHE A 380 -3.65 15.08 16.55
CA PHE A 380 -5.07 15.40 16.71
C PHE A 380 -5.40 15.87 18.13
N GLY A 381 -4.86 15.23 19.17
CA GLY A 381 -5.12 15.62 20.56
C GLY A 381 -4.69 17.06 20.85
N LYS A 382 -3.48 17.43 20.42
CA LYS A 382 -2.94 18.79 20.58
C LYS A 382 -3.73 19.83 19.78
N LEU A 383 -4.09 19.52 18.54
CA LEU A 383 -4.90 20.40 17.71
C LEU A 383 -6.34 20.54 18.25
N GLY A 384 -6.84 19.48 18.88
CA GLY A 384 -8.15 19.41 19.52
C GLY A 384 -8.35 20.37 20.69
N GLU A 385 -7.26 20.86 21.30
CA GLU A 385 -7.32 21.90 22.34
C GLU A 385 -8.03 23.18 21.84
N ASN A 386 -7.91 23.48 20.54
CA ASN A 386 -8.41 24.71 19.93
C ASN A 386 -9.36 24.47 18.74
N ASN A 387 -9.61 23.22 18.33
CA ASN A 387 -10.42 22.90 17.16
C ASN A 387 -11.35 21.69 17.42
N PRO A 388 -12.68 21.86 17.33
CA PRO A 388 -13.64 20.79 17.63
C PRO A 388 -13.58 19.60 16.66
N LEU A 389 -13.16 19.80 15.40
CA LEU A 389 -12.93 18.70 14.46
C LEU A 389 -11.83 17.78 15.02
N PHE A 390 -10.66 18.34 15.30
CA PHE A 390 -9.52 17.56 15.79
C PHE A 390 -9.76 16.95 17.16
N LYS A 391 -10.56 17.61 18.02
CA LYS A 391 -10.96 17.04 19.30
C LYS A 391 -11.76 15.74 19.11
N GLY A 392 -12.79 15.75 18.26
CA GLY A 392 -13.58 14.55 17.99
C GLY A 392 -12.76 13.44 17.32
N LEU A 393 -11.90 13.80 16.36
CA LEU A 393 -10.99 12.85 15.73
C LEU A 393 -10.00 12.21 16.73
N ALA A 394 -9.46 13.00 17.67
CA ALA A 394 -8.58 12.49 18.72
C ALA A 394 -9.31 11.48 19.60
N GLU A 395 -10.50 11.82 20.10
CA GLU A 395 -11.30 10.94 20.95
C GLU A 395 -11.60 9.59 20.26
N ILE A 396 -11.96 9.62 18.98
CA ILE A 396 -12.23 8.41 18.19
C ILE A 396 -10.95 7.60 17.96
N CYS A 397 -9.85 8.25 17.54
CA CYS A 397 -8.61 7.55 17.22
C CYS A 397 -7.95 6.96 18.46
N GLU A 398 -7.92 7.68 19.60
CA GLU A 398 -7.34 7.20 20.86
C GLU A 398 -8.06 5.94 21.36
N ALA A 399 -9.38 5.88 21.22
CA ALA A 399 -10.18 4.70 21.55
C ALA A 399 -9.86 3.47 20.67
N ASN A 400 -9.20 3.68 19.53
CA ASN A 400 -8.84 2.66 18.53
C ASN A 400 -7.32 2.53 18.36
N HIS A 401 -6.56 2.73 19.45
CA HIS A 401 -5.09 2.64 19.44
C HIS A 401 -4.43 3.63 18.46
N ASN A 402 -4.96 4.84 18.32
CA ASN A 402 -4.49 5.86 17.38
C ASN A 402 -4.44 5.36 15.93
N ILE A 403 -5.47 4.63 15.50
CA ILE A 403 -5.65 4.16 14.13
C ILE A 403 -6.81 4.93 13.50
N TRP A 404 -6.66 5.28 12.23
CA TRP A 404 -7.79 5.78 11.45
C TRP A 404 -8.80 4.66 11.27
N CYS A 405 -10.08 4.92 11.56
CA CYS A 405 -11.15 3.92 11.48
C CYS A 405 -12.37 4.47 10.73
N GLU A 406 -13.36 3.61 10.47
CA GLU A 406 -14.60 3.99 9.79
C GLU A 406 -15.34 5.12 10.52
N GLU A 407 -15.37 5.10 11.85
CA GLU A 407 -16.00 6.15 12.65
C GLU A 407 -15.29 7.50 12.46
N ALA A 408 -13.96 7.52 12.43
CA ALA A 408 -13.18 8.73 12.21
C ALA A 408 -13.38 9.30 10.79
N GLU A 409 -13.41 8.42 9.77
CA GLU A 409 -13.70 8.80 8.39
C GLU A 409 -15.10 9.40 8.28
N LYS A 410 -16.12 8.74 8.83
CA LYS A 410 -17.49 9.23 8.82
C LYS A 410 -17.61 10.57 9.52
N TYR A 411 -16.99 10.72 10.69
CA TYR A 411 -16.96 11.98 11.44
C TYR A 411 -16.34 13.12 10.61
N LEU A 412 -15.20 12.86 9.96
CA LEU A 412 -14.54 13.82 9.08
C LEU A 412 -15.43 14.23 7.92
N LEU A 413 -16.00 13.26 7.20
CA LEU A 413 -16.84 13.51 6.02
C LEU A 413 -18.13 14.24 6.41
N ASP A 414 -18.74 13.92 7.55
CA ASP A 414 -19.93 14.60 8.07
C ASP A 414 -19.63 16.05 8.47
N TYR A 415 -18.47 16.32 9.10
CA TYR A 415 -18.06 17.67 9.47
C TYR A 415 -17.96 18.61 8.26
N TYR A 416 -17.47 18.11 7.13
CA TYR A 416 -17.33 18.88 5.88
C TYR A 416 -18.54 18.77 4.94
N GLY A 417 -19.54 17.94 5.25
CA GLY A 417 -20.67 17.68 4.35
C GLY A 417 -20.27 17.01 3.03
N ALA A 418 -19.27 16.13 3.07
CA ALA A 418 -18.56 15.60 1.90
C ALA A 418 -18.98 14.17 1.47
N LYS A 419 -20.01 13.58 2.10
CA LYS A 419 -20.52 12.23 1.78
C LYS A 419 -20.94 12.07 0.33
#